data_AF-A0A9P1CYD2-F1
#
_entry.id   AF-A0A9P1CYD2-F1
#
_cell.length_a   1.000
_cell.length_b   1.000
_cell.length_c   1.000
_cell.angle_alpha   90.00
_cell.angle_beta   90.00
_cell.angle_gamma   90.00
#
_symmetry.space_group_name_H-M   'P 1'
#
loop_
_entity.id
_entity.type
_entity.pdbx_description
1 polymer ?
#
loop_
_entity_poly.entity_id
_entity_poly.type
_entity_poly.pdbx_seq_one_letter_code
_entity_poly.pdbx_strand_id
1 'polypeptide(L)'
;MKPSNPRLEQLDASVVSTCGLMYYLFDLAETARLDAKSSFALSHLKKCALIAVGRLNNDGGGFCYLTESRRLQIQGSGVVNLRGFMHEDDDTHGNVLVAFSKLWADMKTATILSSAFDAASFMDLTVFLAKCVKFKRSRKAHALSSNGLAFRNLLRNAVVKFLASSIDVLVMQAQVNGDIEQRQIPSRGRRRRRSSDALVPAVDGDEEAEENPSSSKARKGRVQVDMNTIWEMHEHANEIGLSLPAYVQTKERDRHGGCHAQTCQMWLRKIHKMYATRSSLSFLDVQQVNVITDASRFSGRETLISVAYSPENNVAVYLNNQFLRSGRHVGPEDLLLEGTLDMLVAQRKVQRIAAYAQLEAINNQLKHLSDGKMTIASFDFGKSGLAKAMQPLTPSQLRVVTRDSNSLVTL
;
A
#
# COMPACT_ATOMS: atom_id res chain seq x y z
N MET A 1 10.32 -32.53 -9.64
CA MET A 1 10.40 -31.25 -8.89
C MET A 1 8.98 -30.81 -8.58
N LYS A 2 8.62 -30.59 -7.31
CA LYS A 2 7.30 -30.04 -6.97
C LYS A 2 7.23 -28.61 -7.49
N PRO A 3 6.13 -28.20 -8.15
CA PRO A 3 5.97 -26.80 -8.58
C PRO A 3 5.99 -25.90 -7.33
N SER A 4 6.86 -24.89 -7.32
CA SER A 4 6.82 -23.84 -6.31
C SER A 4 5.47 -23.14 -6.40
N ASN A 5 4.81 -22.97 -5.26
CA ASN A 5 3.50 -22.35 -5.21
C ASN A 5 3.70 -20.84 -5.48
N PRO A 6 3.12 -20.24 -6.54
CA PRO A 6 3.32 -18.83 -6.87
C PRO A 6 2.88 -17.87 -5.75
N ARG A 7 2.06 -18.37 -4.82
CA ARG A 7 1.69 -17.66 -3.58
C ARG A 7 2.84 -17.54 -2.59
N LEU A 8 3.74 -18.53 -2.52
CA LEU A 8 4.94 -18.47 -1.67
C LEU A 8 5.95 -17.44 -2.19
N GLU A 9 6.09 -17.31 -3.52
CA GLU A 9 6.98 -16.32 -4.14
C GLU A 9 6.49 -14.87 -3.94
N GLN A 10 5.17 -14.62 -4.01
CA GLN A 10 4.59 -13.32 -3.63
C GLN A 10 4.74 -13.02 -2.13
N LEU A 11 4.72 -14.06 -1.29
CA LEU A 11 4.94 -13.98 0.14
C LEU A 11 6.36 -13.50 0.45
N ASP A 12 7.37 -14.07 -0.22
CA ASP A 12 8.78 -13.70 0.00
C ASP A 12 9.06 -12.26 -0.47
N ALA A 13 8.48 -11.83 -1.59
CA ALA A 13 8.56 -10.44 -2.05
C ALA A 13 7.87 -9.44 -1.09
N SER A 14 6.73 -9.83 -0.51
CA SER A 14 6.04 -9.07 0.56
C SER A 14 6.92 -8.92 1.79
N VAL A 15 7.53 -10.02 2.24
CA VAL A 15 8.40 -10.06 3.43
C VAL A 15 9.62 -9.16 3.25
N VAL A 16 10.24 -9.16 2.06
CA VAL A 16 11.35 -8.26 1.73
C VAL A 16 10.90 -6.79 1.74
N SER A 17 9.70 -6.48 1.21
CA SER A 17 9.16 -5.12 1.18
C SER A 17 8.79 -4.56 2.57
N THR A 18 8.18 -5.38 3.43
CA THR A 18 7.78 -5.00 4.79
C THR A 18 9.00 -4.90 5.70
N CYS A 19 9.97 -5.79 5.55
CA CYS A 19 11.24 -5.72 6.27
C CYS A 19 12.02 -4.45 5.91
N GLY A 20 12.10 -4.11 4.61
CA GLY A 20 12.70 -2.86 4.13
C GLY A 20 12.01 -1.61 4.70
N LEU A 21 10.67 -1.60 4.73
CA LEU A 21 9.90 -0.53 5.35
C LEU A 21 10.20 -0.38 6.86
N MET A 22 10.27 -1.49 7.59
CA MET A 22 10.61 -1.47 9.01
C MET A 22 12.04 -0.94 9.21
N TYR A 23 13.01 -1.38 8.42
CA TYR A 23 14.38 -0.84 8.45
C TYR A 23 14.40 0.67 8.22
N TYR A 24 13.67 1.15 7.21
CA TYR A 24 13.54 2.58 6.90
C TYR A 24 12.93 3.36 8.06
N LEU A 25 11.86 2.86 8.70
CA LEU A 25 11.24 3.54 9.83
C LEU A 25 12.18 3.62 11.04
N PHE A 26 12.93 2.56 11.34
CA PHE A 26 13.94 2.59 12.40
C PHE A 26 15.07 3.57 12.08
N ASP A 27 15.54 3.58 10.83
CA ASP A 27 16.60 4.51 10.41
C ASP A 27 16.12 5.96 10.48
N LEU A 28 14.92 6.24 9.95
CA LEU A 28 14.29 7.56 9.99
C LEU A 28 14.06 8.04 11.43
N ALA A 29 13.69 7.15 12.35
CA ALA A 29 13.54 7.49 13.77
C ALA A 29 14.88 7.91 14.41
N GLU A 30 15.98 7.26 14.01
CA GLU A 30 17.33 7.45 14.54
C GLU A 30 18.07 8.64 13.91
N THR A 31 18.05 8.77 12.58
CA THR A 31 18.92 9.66 11.81
C THR A 31 18.25 10.99 11.42
N ALA A 32 16.92 11.08 11.48
CA ALA A 32 16.22 12.30 11.07
C ALA A 32 16.61 13.51 11.94
N ARG A 33 17.11 14.55 11.28
CA ARG A 33 17.41 15.86 11.86
C ARG A 33 16.16 16.62 12.28
N LEU A 34 15.06 16.46 11.54
CA LEU A 34 13.77 17.08 11.83
C LEU A 34 12.98 16.21 12.82
N ASP A 35 12.60 16.78 13.96
CA ASP A 35 11.86 16.05 15.00
C ASP A 35 10.47 15.61 14.57
N ALA A 36 9.83 16.33 13.64
CA ALA A 36 8.58 15.90 13.02
C ALA A 36 8.72 14.55 12.29
N LYS A 37 9.82 14.34 11.54
CA LYS A 37 10.07 13.09 10.81
C LYS A 37 10.41 11.93 11.77
N SER A 38 11.20 12.21 12.80
CA SER A 38 11.51 11.23 13.85
C SER A 38 10.25 10.82 14.64
N SER A 39 9.37 11.78 14.94
CA SER A 39 8.09 11.54 15.64
C SER A 39 7.09 10.78 14.77
N PHE A 40 7.03 11.08 13.48
CA PHE A 40 6.25 10.32 12.50
C PHE A 40 6.69 8.85 12.48
N ALA A 41 8.00 8.60 12.36
CA ALA A 41 8.55 7.25 12.32
C ALA A 41 8.24 6.47 13.60
N LEU A 42 8.43 7.10 14.77
CA LEU A 42 8.09 6.50 16.06
C LEU A 42 6.60 6.18 16.21
N SER A 43 5.71 7.07 15.76
CA SER A 43 4.27 6.84 15.80
C SER A 43 3.89 5.58 15.00
N HIS A 44 4.51 5.40 13.83
CA HIS A 44 4.29 4.21 13.00
C HIS A 44 4.90 2.96 13.61
N LEU A 45 6.12 3.02 14.16
CA LEU A 45 6.74 1.90 14.87
C LEU A 45 5.91 1.46 16.08
N LYS A 46 5.35 2.39 16.86
CA LYS A 46 4.45 2.08 17.99
C LYS A 46 3.19 1.36 17.53
N LYS A 47 2.58 1.77 16.42
CA LYS A 47 1.41 1.09 15.83
C LYS A 47 1.77 -0.33 15.39
N CYS A 48 2.91 -0.51 14.73
CA CYS A 48 3.39 -1.82 14.30
C CYS A 48 3.66 -2.74 15.51
N ALA A 49 4.28 -2.20 16.56
CA ALA A 49 4.50 -2.94 17.80
C ALA A 49 3.19 -3.35 18.47
N LEU A 50 2.19 -2.47 18.52
CA LEU A 50 0.86 -2.79 19.07
C LEU A 50 0.18 -3.93 18.31
N ILE A 51 0.25 -3.89 16.97
CA ILE A 51 -0.25 -4.95 16.10
C ILE A 51 0.43 -6.29 16.41
N ALA A 52 1.76 -6.28 16.54
CA ALA A 52 2.53 -7.48 16.84
C ALA A 52 2.18 -8.05 18.23
N VAL A 53 2.01 -7.20 19.25
CA VAL A 53 1.53 -7.63 20.59
C VAL A 53 0.13 -8.24 20.52
N GLY A 54 -0.78 -7.65 19.74
CA GLY A 54 -2.11 -8.20 19.53
C GLY A 54 -2.11 -9.63 18.98
N ARG A 55 -1.09 -9.99 18.18
CA ARG A 55 -0.91 -11.36 17.68
C ARG A 55 -0.27 -12.30 18.69
N LEU A 56 0.73 -11.82 19.41
CA LEU A 56 1.40 -12.59 20.46
C LEU A 56 0.42 -13.06 21.54
N ASN A 57 -0.64 -12.28 21.81
CA ASN A 57 -1.73 -12.68 22.70
C ASN A 57 -2.51 -13.91 22.22
N ASN A 58 -2.61 -14.14 20.91
CA ASN A 58 -3.42 -15.21 20.34
C ASN A 58 -2.60 -16.48 20.08
N ASP A 59 -1.37 -16.33 19.58
CA ASP A 59 -0.57 -17.46 19.07
C ASP A 59 0.63 -17.82 19.96
N GLY A 60 0.97 -16.97 20.94
CA GLY A 60 2.23 -17.06 21.69
C GLY A 60 3.45 -16.79 20.79
N GLY A 61 4.52 -16.19 21.33
CA GLY A 61 5.69 -15.98 20.49
C GLY A 61 6.86 -15.22 21.09
N GLY A 62 7.86 -15.05 20.23
CA GLY A 62 9.15 -14.47 20.55
C GLY A 62 10.03 -14.49 19.32
N PHE A 63 11.12 -13.74 19.34
CA PHE A 63 12.02 -13.59 18.19
C PHE A 63 13.44 -14.06 18.49
N CYS A 64 14.10 -14.63 17.48
CA CYS A 64 15.50 -15.04 17.58
C CYS A 64 16.41 -13.88 17.18
N TYR A 65 17.44 -13.61 17.98
CA TYR A 65 18.46 -12.59 17.67
C TYR A 65 19.82 -13.20 17.27
N LEU A 66 19.97 -14.52 17.44
CA LEU A 66 21.10 -15.32 16.97
C LEU A 66 20.57 -16.45 16.09
N THR A 67 21.39 -16.90 15.16
CA THR A 67 21.02 -17.83 14.09
C THR A 67 20.53 -19.19 14.63
N GLU A 68 20.88 -19.60 15.86
CA GLU A 68 20.66 -20.99 16.32
C GLU A 68 20.37 -21.25 17.82
N SER A 69 19.78 -20.37 18.65
CA SER A 69 19.19 -20.89 19.93
C SER A 69 18.47 -19.92 20.86
N ARG A 70 18.86 -18.64 20.94
CA ARG A 70 18.29 -17.76 21.96
C ARG A 70 17.11 -16.95 21.43
N ARG A 71 15.91 -17.29 21.91
CA ARG A 71 14.64 -16.66 21.54
C ARG A 71 14.16 -15.72 22.65
N LEU A 72 14.01 -14.43 22.35
CA LEU A 72 13.45 -13.47 23.29
C LEU A 72 11.96 -13.72 23.34
N GLN A 73 11.47 -14.26 24.44
CA GLN A 73 10.05 -14.50 24.62
C GLN A 73 9.33 -13.21 24.97
N ILE A 74 8.17 -13.03 24.34
CA ILE A 74 7.26 -11.93 24.63
C ILE A 74 6.01 -12.57 25.23
N GLN A 75 5.71 -12.21 26.47
CA GLN A 75 4.50 -12.70 27.14
C GLN A 75 3.25 -12.18 26.41
N GLY A 76 2.10 -12.85 26.54
CA GLY A 76 0.83 -12.36 25.98
C GLY A 76 0.50 -10.94 26.42
N SER A 77 0.83 -10.58 27.67
CA SER A 77 0.75 -9.22 28.21
C SER A 77 1.58 -8.16 27.45
N GLY A 78 2.42 -8.56 26.48
CA GLY A 78 3.33 -7.70 25.74
C GLY A 78 4.60 -7.35 26.50
N VAL A 79 4.82 -7.98 27.66
CA VAL A 79 6.03 -7.81 28.49
C VAL A 79 7.16 -8.67 27.93
N VAL A 80 8.34 -8.06 27.83
CA VAL A 80 9.56 -8.67 27.32
C VAL A 80 10.53 -8.89 28.48
N ASN A 81 10.93 -10.14 28.71
CA ASN A 81 11.89 -10.46 29.76
C ASN A 81 13.32 -10.31 29.24
N LEU A 82 13.83 -9.07 29.23
CA LEU A 82 15.19 -8.76 28.75
C LEU A 82 16.29 -9.35 29.64
N ARG A 83 16.08 -9.40 30.97
CA ARG A 83 17.04 -9.99 31.92
C ARG A 83 17.05 -11.51 31.86
N GLY A 84 15.90 -12.18 31.95
CA GLY A 84 15.82 -13.64 31.89
C GLY A 84 16.21 -14.23 30.53
N PHE A 85 16.26 -13.41 29.49
CA PHE A 85 16.75 -13.78 28.17
C PHE A 85 18.28 -13.81 28.05
N MET A 86 18.96 -13.06 28.89
CA MET A 86 20.41 -12.98 28.91
C MET A 86 20.86 -13.51 30.26
N HIS A 87 21.09 -14.83 30.34
CA HIS A 87 21.58 -15.47 31.57
C HIS A 87 22.78 -14.69 32.15
N GLU A 88 22.80 -14.57 33.48
CA GLU A 88 23.88 -13.91 34.23
C GLU A 88 25.26 -14.53 33.96
N ASP A 89 25.31 -15.78 33.47
CA ASP A 89 26.53 -16.55 33.17
C ASP A 89 27.22 -16.19 31.84
N ASP A 90 26.69 -15.25 31.05
CA ASP A 90 27.33 -14.78 29.81
C ASP A 90 28.09 -13.46 30.05
N ASP A 91 29.33 -13.59 30.54
CA ASP A 91 30.24 -12.49 30.90
C ASP A 91 30.39 -11.41 29.80
N THR A 92 30.14 -11.78 28.55
CA THR A 92 30.27 -10.89 27.39
C THR A 92 29.17 -9.83 27.28
N HIS A 93 28.00 -10.07 27.90
CA HIS A 93 26.83 -9.21 27.74
C HIS A 93 26.29 -8.59 29.04
N GLY A 94 26.72 -9.06 30.22
CA GLY A 94 26.31 -8.50 31.52
C GLY A 94 26.59 -6.99 31.64
N ASN A 95 27.79 -6.56 31.25
CA ASN A 95 28.18 -5.15 31.25
C ASN A 95 27.34 -4.28 30.28
N VAL A 96 26.89 -4.87 29.16
CA VAL A 96 26.03 -4.18 28.19
C VAL A 96 24.62 -3.99 28.76
N LEU A 97 24.10 -4.98 29.49
CA LEU A 97 22.80 -4.90 30.15
C LEU A 97 22.74 -3.84 31.24
N VAL A 98 23.77 -3.75 32.08
CA VAL A 98 23.86 -2.69 33.10
C VAL A 98 23.84 -1.31 32.45
N ALA A 99 24.60 -1.14 31.36
CA ALA A 99 24.60 0.10 30.59
C ALA A 99 23.24 0.40 29.93
N PHE A 100 22.55 -0.61 29.40
CA PHE A 100 21.23 -0.47 28.79
C PHE A 100 20.16 -0.18 29.83
N SER A 101 20.20 -0.82 30.99
CA SER A 101 19.29 -0.58 32.12
C SER A 101 19.41 0.87 32.61
N LYS A 102 20.64 1.38 32.75
CA LYS A 102 20.87 2.79 33.09
C LYS A 102 20.32 3.73 32.02
N LEU A 103 20.60 3.46 30.75
CA LEU A 103 20.10 4.27 29.63
C LEU A 103 18.57 4.22 29.53
N TRP A 104 17.96 3.08 29.81
CA TRP A 104 16.51 2.92 29.84
C TRP A 104 15.89 3.76 30.95
N ALA A 105 16.46 3.73 32.16
CA ALA A 105 16.03 4.58 33.26
C ALA A 105 16.10 6.07 32.89
N ASP A 106 17.20 6.50 32.25
CA ASP A 106 17.33 7.89 31.77
C ASP A 106 16.25 8.27 30.76
N MET A 107 15.91 7.37 29.83
CA MET A 107 14.86 7.60 28.82
C MET A 107 13.45 7.56 29.43
N LYS A 108 13.24 6.76 30.49
CA LYS A 108 11.98 6.73 31.25
C LYS A 108 11.79 8.03 32.04
N THR A 109 12.84 8.51 32.71
CA THR A 109 12.83 9.82 33.41
C THR A 109 12.57 10.97 32.43
N ALA A 110 13.07 10.87 31.20
CA ALA A 110 12.78 11.81 30.13
C ALA A 110 11.40 11.61 29.45
N THR A 111 10.52 10.79 30.03
CA THR A 111 9.15 10.48 29.56
C THR A 111 9.05 9.92 28.14
N ILE A 112 10.15 9.39 27.60
CA ILE A 112 10.19 8.74 26.28
C ILE A 112 9.65 7.31 26.35
N LEU A 113 9.94 6.63 27.47
CA LEU A 113 9.52 5.25 27.75
C LEU A 113 8.56 5.23 28.94
N SER A 114 7.64 4.25 28.95
CA SER A 114 6.63 4.12 30.01
C SER A 114 6.96 3.01 31.03
N SER A 115 7.49 1.89 30.56
CA SER A 115 7.76 0.69 31.37
C SER A 115 9.13 0.72 32.04
N ALA A 116 9.26 0.00 33.16
CA ALA A 116 10.55 -0.28 33.78
C ALA A 116 11.32 -1.31 32.93
N PHE A 117 12.65 -1.32 33.02
CA PHE A 117 13.50 -2.24 32.25
C PHE A 117 13.17 -3.72 32.50
N ASP A 118 12.85 -4.06 33.75
CA ASP A 118 12.54 -5.45 34.18
C ASP A 118 11.15 -5.92 33.74
N ALA A 119 10.27 -4.98 33.40
CA ALA A 119 8.93 -5.24 32.87
C ALA A 119 8.74 -4.50 31.55
N ALA A 120 9.76 -4.52 30.70
CA ALA A 120 9.80 -3.75 29.47
C ALA A 120 8.64 -4.14 28.55
N SER A 121 7.80 -3.18 28.19
CA SER A 121 6.79 -3.42 27.15
C SER A 121 7.47 -3.58 25.80
N PHE A 122 6.96 -4.45 24.94
CA PHE A 122 7.51 -4.64 23.58
C PHE A 122 7.49 -3.33 22.77
N MET A 123 6.50 -2.48 23.02
CA MET A 123 6.43 -1.14 22.44
C MET A 123 7.60 -0.26 22.91
N ASP A 124 7.87 -0.21 24.22
CA ASP A 124 9.00 0.56 24.75
C ASP A 124 10.34 0.00 24.30
N LEU A 125 10.47 -1.33 24.14
CA LEU A 125 11.68 -1.94 23.57
C LEU A 125 11.90 -1.48 22.12
N THR A 126 10.85 -1.44 21.32
CA THR A 126 10.88 -0.96 19.93
C THR A 126 11.31 0.51 19.89
N VAL A 127 10.74 1.36 20.76
CA VAL A 127 11.08 2.78 20.86
C VAL A 127 12.51 2.98 21.35
N PHE A 128 12.93 2.22 22.36
CA PHE A 128 14.28 2.25 22.91
C PHE A 128 15.30 1.95 21.80
N LEU A 129 15.12 0.87 21.06
CA LEU A 129 16.03 0.49 19.97
C LEU A 129 16.06 1.53 18.84
N ALA A 130 14.96 2.24 18.59
CA ALA A 130 14.90 3.30 17.59
C ALA A 130 15.55 4.63 18.05
N LYS A 131 15.51 4.95 19.35
CA LYS A 131 15.93 6.27 19.87
C LYS A 131 17.16 6.28 20.77
N CYS A 132 17.61 5.17 21.31
CA CYS A 132 18.68 5.14 22.32
C CYS A 132 19.95 5.87 21.87
N VAL A 133 20.36 5.70 20.61
CA VAL A 133 21.54 6.35 20.04
C VAL A 133 21.30 7.85 19.86
N LYS A 134 20.18 8.26 19.26
CA LYS A 134 19.80 9.67 19.08
C LYS A 134 19.67 10.39 20.43
N PHE A 135 19.14 9.72 21.45
CA PHE A 135 18.99 10.24 22.81
C PHE A 135 20.32 10.51 23.49
N LYS A 136 21.30 9.60 23.39
CA LYS A 136 22.67 9.86 23.89
C LYS A 136 23.32 11.03 23.16
N ARG A 137 23.16 11.12 21.83
CA ARG A 137 23.68 12.25 21.03
C ARG A 137 23.05 13.58 21.46
N SER A 138 21.73 13.64 21.67
CA SER A 138 21.05 14.88 22.08
C SER A 138 21.47 15.36 23.48
N ARG A 139 21.91 14.45 24.36
CA ARG A 139 22.43 14.76 25.69
C ARG A 139 23.95 14.96 25.74
N LYS A 140 24.64 14.91 24.59
CA LYS A 140 26.12 14.94 24.50
C LYS A 140 26.80 13.88 25.39
N ALA A 141 26.11 12.76 25.65
CA ALA A 141 26.66 11.66 26.44
C ALA A 141 27.61 10.82 25.58
N HIS A 142 28.53 10.09 26.23
CA HIS A 142 29.43 9.15 25.54
C HIS A 142 28.66 8.18 24.65
N ALA A 143 29.21 7.83 23.50
CA ALA A 143 28.62 6.85 22.60
C ALA A 143 28.39 5.49 23.29
N LEU A 144 27.59 4.61 22.68
CA LEU A 144 27.55 3.22 23.11
C LEU A 144 28.91 2.58 22.85
N SER A 145 29.35 1.67 23.71
CA SER A 145 30.55 0.85 23.46
C SER A 145 30.36 0.02 22.19
N SER A 146 31.46 -0.43 21.59
CA SER A 146 31.41 -1.30 20.40
C SER A 146 30.49 -2.51 20.62
N ASN A 147 30.65 -3.20 21.76
CA ASN A 147 29.81 -4.34 22.14
C ASN A 147 28.33 -3.92 22.36
N GLY A 148 28.08 -2.75 22.95
CA GLY A 148 26.74 -2.24 23.14
C GLY A 148 26.04 -1.86 21.81
N LEU A 149 26.80 -1.34 20.85
CA LEU A 149 26.27 -1.02 19.52
C LEU A 149 26.00 -2.29 18.69
N ALA A 150 26.92 -3.26 18.74
CA ALA A 150 26.74 -4.56 18.09
C ALA A 150 25.50 -5.29 18.65
N PHE A 151 25.37 -5.33 19.97
CA PHE A 151 24.20 -5.92 20.63
C PHE A 151 22.90 -5.19 20.27
N ARG A 152 22.90 -3.85 20.31
CA ARG A 152 21.76 -3.04 19.85
C ARG A 152 21.35 -3.39 18.43
N ASN A 153 22.31 -3.51 17.51
CA ASN A 153 22.02 -3.75 16.10
C ASN A 153 21.48 -5.15 15.87
N LEU A 154 22.00 -6.15 16.58
CA LEU A 154 21.44 -7.51 16.59
C LEU A 154 19.99 -7.50 17.08
N LEU A 155 19.73 -6.87 18.23
CA LEU A 155 18.38 -6.79 18.79
C LEU A 155 17.42 -6.00 17.88
N ARG A 156 17.89 -4.88 17.30
CA ARG A 156 17.15 -4.11 16.29
C ARG A 156 16.78 -4.99 15.09
N ASN A 157 17.72 -5.73 14.53
CA ASN A 157 17.49 -6.59 13.36
C ASN A 157 16.45 -7.67 13.68
N ALA A 158 16.53 -8.27 14.88
CA ALA A 158 15.58 -9.27 15.32
C ALA A 158 14.16 -8.68 15.48
N VAL A 159 14.04 -7.50 16.12
CA VAL A 159 12.77 -6.79 16.26
C VAL A 159 12.20 -6.36 14.90
N VAL A 160 13.05 -5.90 13.97
CA VAL A 160 12.64 -5.52 12.61
C VAL A 160 12.05 -6.72 11.87
N LYS A 161 12.74 -7.87 11.87
CA LYS A 161 12.25 -9.11 11.25
C LYS A 161 10.94 -9.59 11.90
N PHE A 162 10.83 -9.46 13.22
CA PHE A 162 9.62 -9.84 13.95
C PHE A 162 8.42 -8.93 13.65
N LEU A 163 8.64 -7.61 13.60
CA LEU A 163 7.60 -6.65 13.21
C LEU A 163 7.18 -6.85 11.75
N ALA A 164 8.13 -7.11 10.86
CA ALA A 164 7.86 -7.36 9.45
C ALA A 164 6.98 -8.60 9.28
N SER A 165 7.39 -9.75 9.80
CA SER A 165 6.59 -10.99 9.78
C SER A 165 5.21 -10.81 10.42
N SER A 166 5.13 -10.07 11.53
CA SER A 166 3.85 -9.74 12.18
C SER A 166 2.93 -8.88 11.33
N ILE A 167 3.46 -8.07 10.42
CA ILE A 167 2.67 -7.28 9.46
C ILE A 167 2.37 -8.11 8.22
N ASP A 168 3.31 -8.90 7.73
CA ASP A 168 3.15 -9.74 6.54
C ASP A 168 1.99 -10.72 6.71
N VAL A 169 1.86 -11.36 7.88
CA VAL A 169 0.73 -12.27 8.10
C VAL A 169 -0.61 -11.48 8.11
N LEU A 170 -0.62 -10.16 8.38
CA LEU A 170 -1.84 -9.33 8.31
C LEU A 170 -2.14 -8.94 6.86
N VAL A 171 -1.10 -8.59 6.10
CA VAL A 171 -1.19 -8.35 4.67
C VAL A 171 -1.69 -9.62 3.98
N MET A 172 -1.16 -10.79 4.32
CA MET A 172 -1.63 -12.09 3.87
C MET A 172 -3.09 -12.34 4.25
N GLN A 173 -3.49 -12.15 5.51
CA GLN A 173 -4.90 -12.30 5.89
C GLN A 173 -5.81 -11.32 5.12
N ALA A 174 -5.31 -10.12 4.80
CA ALA A 174 -6.05 -9.14 4.00
C ALA A 174 -6.13 -9.53 2.52
N GLN A 175 -5.13 -10.24 1.99
CA GLN A 175 -5.04 -10.70 0.59
C GLN A 175 -5.75 -12.05 0.36
N VAL A 176 -5.64 -12.99 1.31
CA VAL A 176 -6.26 -14.34 1.27
C VAL A 176 -7.76 -14.26 1.44
N ASN A 177 -8.26 -13.33 2.27
CA ASN A 177 -9.69 -13.04 2.39
C ASN A 177 -10.18 -12.21 1.20
N GLY A 178 -10.02 -12.75 -0.02
CA GLY A 178 -10.37 -12.13 -1.29
C GLY A 178 -11.62 -11.23 -1.20
N ASP A 179 -11.53 -10.08 -1.84
CA ASP A 179 -12.49 -8.98 -1.82
C ASP A 179 -12.67 -8.25 -0.48
N ILE A 180 -12.16 -7.02 -0.44
CA ILE A 180 -12.70 -5.93 0.39
C ILE A 180 -14.23 -5.79 0.16
N GLU A 181 -14.74 -6.24 -0.99
CA GLU A 181 -16.16 -6.22 -1.37
C GLU A 181 -17.05 -7.20 -0.58
N GLN A 182 -16.50 -8.31 -0.04
CA GLN A 182 -17.29 -9.32 0.70
C GLN A 182 -17.15 -9.26 2.22
N ARG A 183 -16.40 -8.30 2.76
CA ARG A 183 -16.31 -8.10 4.21
C ARG A 183 -17.68 -7.67 4.74
N GLN A 184 -18.44 -8.61 5.31
CA GLN A 184 -19.42 -8.26 6.33
C GLN A 184 -18.66 -7.50 7.40
N ILE A 185 -19.03 -6.23 7.54
CA ILE A 185 -18.57 -5.34 8.60
C ILE A 185 -18.70 -6.13 9.90
N PRO A 186 -17.66 -6.28 10.73
CA PRO A 186 -17.85 -6.72 12.09
C PRO A 186 -18.79 -5.71 12.71
N SER A 187 -20.07 -6.09 12.83
CA SER A 187 -21.08 -5.25 13.44
C SER A 187 -20.59 -5.03 14.85
N ARG A 188 -20.02 -3.84 15.10
CA ARG A 188 -19.68 -3.37 16.44
C ARG A 188 -20.88 -3.72 17.31
N GLY A 189 -20.61 -4.54 18.33
CA GLY A 189 -21.61 -5.32 19.05
C GLY A 189 -22.93 -4.58 19.20
N ARG A 190 -24.02 -5.26 18.83
CA ARG A 190 -25.40 -4.88 19.10
C ARG A 190 -25.50 -4.66 20.61
N ARG A 191 -25.27 -3.42 21.05
CA ARG A 191 -25.46 -3.00 22.43
C ARG A 191 -26.93 -3.27 22.70
N ARG A 192 -27.22 -4.28 23.52
CA ARG A 192 -28.57 -4.64 23.98
C ARG A 192 -29.30 -3.34 24.33
N ARG A 193 -30.18 -2.88 23.45
CA ARG A 193 -31.18 -1.88 23.80
C ARG A 193 -32.12 -2.62 24.74
N ARG A 194 -32.04 -2.30 26.03
CA ARG A 194 -33.16 -2.52 26.94
C ARG A 194 -34.33 -1.74 26.35
N SER A 195 -35.41 -2.46 26.09
CA SER A 195 -36.73 -1.91 25.81
C SER A 195 -37.18 -1.09 27.00
N SER A 196 -37.51 0.17 26.74
CA SER A 196 -38.60 0.82 27.43
C SER A 196 -39.22 1.78 26.43
N ASP A 197 -40.45 1.44 26.04
CA ASP A 197 -41.40 2.32 25.41
C ASP A 197 -41.39 3.71 26.03
N ALA A 198 -41.33 4.73 25.18
CA ALA A 198 -42.15 5.92 25.33
C ALA A 198 -42.19 6.64 23.98
N LEU A 199 -43.40 6.79 23.49
CA LEU A 199 -43.80 7.45 22.26
C LEU A 199 -44.05 8.95 22.56
N VAL A 200 -43.56 9.80 21.62
CA VAL A 200 -43.99 11.18 21.22
C VAL A 200 -43.89 12.35 22.24
N PRO A 201 -43.99 13.64 21.82
CA PRO A 201 -43.85 14.28 20.48
C PRO A 201 -42.95 15.55 20.46
N ALA A 202 -42.76 16.09 19.26
CA ALA A 202 -42.21 17.43 19.01
C ALA A 202 -43.15 18.53 19.51
N VAL A 203 -42.59 19.60 20.10
CA VAL A 203 -43.24 20.90 20.29
C VAL A 203 -42.18 22.01 20.21
N ASP A 204 -42.43 22.98 19.33
CA ASP A 204 -41.79 24.28 19.26
C ASP A 204 -42.10 25.11 20.50
N GLY A 205 -41.13 25.86 21.02
CA GLY A 205 -41.35 26.82 22.09
C GLY A 205 -40.05 27.43 22.58
N ASP A 206 -39.85 28.70 22.25
CA ASP A 206 -38.89 29.59 22.89
C ASP A 206 -39.17 29.63 24.40
N GLU A 207 -38.16 29.38 25.23
CA GLU A 207 -38.02 29.98 26.55
C GLU A 207 -36.60 29.77 27.10
N GLU A 208 -36.08 30.83 27.70
CA GLU A 208 -34.74 31.01 28.24
C GLU A 208 -34.46 30.03 29.39
N ALA A 209 -33.28 29.38 29.39
CA ALA A 209 -32.75 28.74 30.58
C ALA A 209 -31.21 28.75 30.61
N GLU A 210 -30.72 29.10 31.79
CA GLU A 210 -29.38 29.45 32.24
C GLU A 210 -28.27 28.39 32.08
N GLU A 211 -27.06 28.87 32.39
CA GLU A 211 -25.73 28.33 32.14
C GLU A 211 -25.37 26.94 32.72
N ASN A 212 -24.63 26.20 31.88
CA ASN A 212 -23.56 25.22 32.15
C ASN A 212 -23.88 23.92 32.91
N PRO A 213 -23.51 22.77 32.31
CA PRO A 213 -22.18 22.24 32.63
C PRO A 213 -21.44 21.53 31.46
N SER A 214 -20.11 21.67 31.48
CA SER A 214 -19.12 20.72 30.93
C SER A 214 -19.31 20.23 29.47
N SER A 215 -18.51 20.81 28.59
CA SER A 215 -18.37 20.50 27.16
C SER A 215 -18.29 19.01 26.77
N SER A 216 -19.44 18.34 26.66
CA SER A 216 -19.56 17.21 25.76
C SER A 216 -19.53 17.76 24.33
N LYS A 217 -18.38 17.64 23.64
CA LYS A 217 -18.25 18.01 22.22
C LYS A 217 -19.44 17.43 21.45
N ALA A 218 -20.36 18.29 21.02
CA ALA A 218 -21.44 17.92 20.12
C ALA A 218 -20.82 17.17 18.94
N ARG A 219 -21.17 15.90 18.77
CA ARG A 219 -20.69 15.12 17.62
C ARG A 219 -21.18 15.86 16.37
N LYS A 220 -20.26 16.41 15.58
CA LYS A 220 -20.58 16.99 14.27
C LYS A 220 -21.55 16.06 13.55
N GLY A 221 -22.73 16.56 13.24
CA GLY A 221 -23.76 15.82 12.52
C GLY A 221 -23.15 15.22 11.26
N ARG A 222 -23.49 13.96 10.96
CA ARG A 222 -23.08 13.36 9.69
C ARG A 222 -23.81 14.09 8.57
N VAL A 223 -23.05 14.72 7.68
CA VAL A 223 -23.60 15.33 6.47
C VAL A 223 -23.84 14.21 5.46
N GLN A 224 -25.10 13.97 5.13
CA GLN A 224 -25.47 13.12 3.99
C GLN A 224 -25.53 14.01 2.76
N VAL A 225 -24.77 13.63 1.72
CA VAL A 225 -24.75 14.35 0.44
C VAL A 225 -25.50 13.51 -0.58
N ASP A 226 -26.36 14.16 -1.36
CA ASP A 226 -27.09 13.52 -2.43
C ASP A 226 -26.15 13.16 -3.61
N MET A 227 -26.51 12.12 -4.36
CA MET A 227 -25.67 11.62 -5.45
C MET A 227 -25.59 12.62 -6.62
N ASN A 228 -26.68 13.33 -6.91
CA ASN A 228 -26.69 14.34 -7.97
C ASN A 228 -25.75 15.50 -7.62
N THR A 229 -25.76 15.94 -6.36
CA THR A 229 -24.85 16.99 -5.89
C THR A 229 -23.37 16.57 -6.01
N ILE A 230 -23.04 15.30 -5.77
CA ILE A 230 -21.67 14.79 -5.98
C ILE A 230 -21.26 14.89 -7.45
N TRP A 231 -22.19 14.56 -8.37
CA TRP A 231 -21.93 14.63 -9.79
C TRP A 231 -21.76 16.07 -10.28
N GLU A 232 -22.64 16.99 -9.87
CA GLU A 232 -22.55 18.42 -10.16
C GLU A 232 -21.23 19.02 -9.64
N MET A 233 -20.82 18.67 -8.42
CA MET A 233 -19.53 19.12 -7.87
C MET A 233 -18.35 18.60 -8.70
N HIS A 234 -18.43 17.36 -9.21
CA HIS A 234 -17.40 16.78 -10.07
C HIS A 234 -17.33 17.44 -11.44
N GLU A 235 -18.48 17.70 -12.06
CA GLU A 235 -18.58 18.36 -13.36
C GLU A 235 -18.03 19.80 -13.29
N HIS A 236 -18.50 20.58 -12.33
CA HIS A 236 -18.02 21.95 -12.11
C HIS A 236 -16.54 22.02 -11.71
N ALA A 237 -16.04 21.03 -10.95
CA ALA A 237 -14.61 20.93 -10.67
C ALA A 237 -13.79 20.74 -11.96
N ASN A 238 -14.27 19.90 -12.89
CA ASN A 238 -13.62 19.68 -14.17
C ASN A 238 -13.68 20.92 -15.08
N GLU A 239 -14.80 21.64 -15.10
CA GLU A 239 -14.95 22.89 -15.86
C GLU A 239 -13.95 23.97 -15.43
N ILE A 240 -13.70 24.08 -14.13
CA ILE A 240 -12.74 25.05 -13.56
C ILE A 240 -11.29 24.54 -13.62
N GLY A 241 -11.08 23.26 -13.96
CA GLY A 241 -9.75 22.65 -13.98
C GLY A 241 -9.17 22.38 -12.59
N LEU A 242 -10.03 22.23 -11.58
CA LEU A 242 -9.64 21.88 -10.21
C LEU A 242 -9.92 20.40 -9.93
N SER A 243 -9.05 19.77 -9.12
CA SER A 243 -9.36 18.43 -8.62
C SER A 243 -10.56 18.49 -7.66
N LEU A 244 -11.47 17.50 -7.75
CA LEU A 244 -12.63 17.42 -6.84
C LEU A 244 -12.27 17.56 -5.35
N PRO A 245 -11.17 16.98 -4.82
CA PRO A 245 -10.78 17.19 -3.42
C PRO A 245 -10.44 18.66 -3.10
N ALA A 246 -9.80 19.38 -4.03
CA ALA A 246 -9.50 20.80 -3.86
C ALA A 246 -10.78 21.64 -3.98
N TYR A 247 -11.68 21.29 -4.91
CA TYR A 247 -12.96 21.97 -5.05
C TYR A 247 -13.86 21.80 -3.81
N VAL A 248 -13.93 20.59 -3.23
CA VAL A 248 -14.70 20.37 -1.99
C VAL A 248 -14.15 21.18 -0.82
N GLN A 249 -12.84 21.43 -0.76
CA GLN A 249 -12.25 22.28 0.28
C GLN A 249 -12.70 23.74 0.18
N THR A 250 -12.98 24.26 -1.02
CA THR A 250 -13.51 25.63 -1.17
C THR A 250 -14.97 25.75 -0.74
N LYS A 251 -15.65 24.61 -0.58
CA LYS A 251 -17.08 24.49 -0.29
C LYS A 251 -17.39 24.17 1.17
N GLU A 252 -16.43 24.30 2.09
CA GLU A 252 -16.58 23.92 3.52
C GLU A 252 -17.80 24.54 4.23
N ARG A 253 -18.25 25.73 3.79
CA ARG A 253 -19.40 26.46 4.35
C ARG A 253 -20.75 26.08 3.74
N ASP A 254 -20.78 25.35 2.63
CA ASP A 254 -22.02 24.96 1.96
C ASP A 254 -22.70 23.81 2.69
N ARG A 255 -24.04 23.81 2.69
CA ARG A 255 -24.88 22.77 3.33
C ARG A 255 -24.51 21.35 2.88
N HIS A 256 -24.02 21.20 1.65
CA HIS A 256 -23.55 19.95 1.05
C HIS A 256 -22.02 19.81 0.98
N GLY A 257 -21.29 20.89 1.28
CA GLY A 257 -19.83 20.97 1.16
C GLY A 257 -19.05 20.68 2.46
N GLY A 258 -19.71 20.25 3.53
CA GLY A 258 -19.07 19.82 4.78
C GLY A 258 -18.39 18.43 4.73
N CYS A 259 -18.20 17.85 3.55
CA CYS A 259 -17.58 16.53 3.39
C CYS A 259 -16.06 16.61 3.44
N HIS A 260 -15.45 15.82 4.32
CA HIS A 260 -14.00 15.73 4.42
C HIS A 260 -13.39 15.23 3.09
N ALA A 261 -12.25 15.77 2.67
CA ALA A 261 -11.47 15.33 1.50
C ALA A 261 -11.25 13.80 1.40
N GLN A 262 -11.23 13.07 2.51
CA GLN A 262 -11.12 11.61 2.50
C GLN A 262 -12.38 10.92 1.97
N THR A 263 -13.57 11.52 2.16
CA THR A 263 -14.83 11.05 1.59
C THR A 263 -14.87 11.25 0.08
N CYS A 264 -14.30 12.36 -0.41
CA CYS A 264 -14.17 12.65 -1.83
C CYS A 264 -13.38 11.57 -2.58
N GLN A 265 -12.33 11.01 -1.96
CA GLN A 265 -11.56 9.91 -2.54
C GLN A 265 -12.42 8.66 -2.77
N MET A 266 -13.41 8.40 -1.91
CA MET A 266 -14.35 7.29 -2.12
C MET A 266 -15.25 7.53 -3.33
N TRP A 267 -15.72 8.76 -3.53
CA TRP A 267 -16.53 9.13 -4.70
C TRP A 267 -15.73 8.98 -5.99
N LEU A 268 -14.50 9.50 -6.03
CA LEU A 268 -13.61 9.37 -7.19
C LEU A 268 -13.35 7.91 -7.55
N ARG A 269 -13.14 7.03 -6.57
CA ARG A 269 -12.99 5.59 -6.82
C ARG A 269 -14.24 4.98 -7.44
N LYS A 270 -15.44 5.39 -7.01
CA LYS A 270 -16.70 4.92 -7.61
C LYS A 270 -16.87 5.43 -9.03
N ILE A 271 -16.59 6.71 -9.28
CA ILE A 271 -16.62 7.30 -10.63
C ILE A 271 -15.65 6.58 -11.55
N HIS A 272 -14.42 6.34 -11.10
CA HIS A 272 -13.42 5.60 -11.85
C HIS A 272 -13.83 4.14 -12.11
N LYS A 273 -14.45 3.46 -11.14
CA LYS A 273 -15.00 2.11 -11.33
C LYS A 273 -16.12 2.10 -12.37
N MET A 274 -17.06 3.05 -12.29
CA MET A 274 -18.13 3.20 -13.29
C MET A 274 -17.57 3.44 -14.69
N TYR A 275 -16.56 4.31 -14.80
CA TYR A 275 -15.85 4.55 -16.05
C TYR A 275 -15.20 3.28 -16.57
N ALA A 276 -14.38 2.61 -15.76
CA ALA A 276 -13.69 1.39 -16.15
C ALA A 276 -14.66 0.29 -16.62
N THR A 277 -15.75 0.05 -15.88
CA THR A 277 -16.76 -0.94 -16.28
C THR A 277 -17.42 -0.58 -17.61
N ARG A 278 -17.78 0.68 -17.83
CA ARG A 278 -18.36 1.13 -19.11
C ARG A 278 -17.35 1.01 -20.26
N SER A 279 -16.10 1.43 -20.02
CA SER A 279 -15.02 1.27 -20.98
C SER A 279 -14.83 -0.20 -21.36
N SER A 280 -14.88 -1.12 -20.40
CA SER A 280 -14.75 -2.54 -20.71
C SER A 280 -15.92 -3.12 -21.49
N LEU A 281 -17.15 -2.70 -21.18
CA LEU A 281 -18.32 -3.09 -21.95
C LEU A 281 -18.22 -2.61 -23.41
N SER A 282 -17.74 -1.40 -23.65
CA SER A 282 -17.55 -0.84 -24.99
C SER A 282 -16.44 -1.52 -25.81
N PHE A 283 -15.62 -2.38 -25.19
CA PHE A 283 -14.54 -3.11 -25.86
C PHE A 283 -14.71 -4.63 -25.75
N LEU A 284 -15.91 -5.08 -25.37
CA LEU A 284 -16.28 -6.49 -25.39
C LEU A 284 -16.37 -6.98 -26.84
N ASP A 285 -15.73 -8.11 -27.13
CA ASP A 285 -15.74 -8.81 -28.43
C ASP A 285 -15.29 -7.97 -29.65
N VAL A 286 -14.56 -6.88 -29.41
CA VAL A 286 -13.99 -6.03 -30.46
C VAL A 286 -12.82 -6.74 -31.15
N GLN A 287 -12.81 -6.74 -32.48
CA GLN A 287 -11.76 -7.35 -33.31
C GLN A 287 -10.68 -6.35 -33.73
N GLN A 288 -10.98 -5.05 -33.71
CA GLN A 288 -10.07 -3.97 -34.06
C GLN A 288 -10.01 -2.89 -32.99
N VAL A 289 -8.80 -2.64 -32.48
CA VAL A 289 -8.54 -1.57 -31.49
C VAL A 289 -7.39 -0.70 -31.96
N ASN A 290 -7.65 0.60 -32.07
CA ASN A 290 -6.62 1.60 -32.34
C ASN A 290 -6.17 2.21 -31.02
N VAL A 291 -4.91 2.02 -30.64
CA VAL A 291 -4.34 2.59 -29.41
C VAL A 291 -3.33 3.68 -29.77
N ILE A 292 -3.53 4.86 -29.19
CA ILE A 292 -2.56 5.96 -29.24
C ILE A 292 -1.98 6.10 -27.83
N THR A 293 -0.66 6.11 -27.74
CA THR A 293 0.06 6.23 -26.47
C THR A 293 0.99 7.44 -26.50
N ASP A 294 1.02 8.20 -25.42
CA ASP A 294 1.95 9.30 -25.23
C ASP A 294 2.79 9.09 -23.94
N ALA A 295 4.04 9.55 -24.00
CA ALA A 295 4.98 9.47 -22.90
C ALA A 295 4.80 10.68 -21.98
N SER A 296 4.52 10.43 -20.69
CA SER A 296 4.32 11.48 -19.71
C SER A 296 5.10 11.21 -18.42
N ARG A 297 5.03 12.17 -17.48
CA ARG A 297 5.62 12.06 -16.16
C ARG A 297 4.60 12.44 -15.10
N PHE A 298 4.26 11.50 -14.24
CA PHE A 298 3.40 11.75 -13.09
C PHE A 298 4.18 11.45 -11.80
N SER A 299 4.27 12.46 -10.92
CA SER A 299 5.03 12.35 -9.65
C SER A 299 6.49 11.89 -9.84
N GLY A 300 7.14 12.35 -10.92
CA GLY A 300 8.53 12.01 -11.24
C GLY A 300 8.76 10.63 -11.85
N ARG A 301 7.70 9.83 -12.04
CA ARG A 301 7.77 8.50 -12.67
C ARG A 301 7.37 8.57 -14.13
N GLU A 302 8.06 7.80 -14.98
CA GLU A 302 7.66 7.62 -16.39
C GLU A 302 6.28 6.95 -16.43
N THR A 303 5.33 7.59 -17.10
CA THR A 303 3.93 7.18 -17.13
C THR A 303 3.45 7.13 -18.57
N LEU A 304 2.89 5.99 -18.94
CA LEU A 304 2.22 5.80 -20.22
C LEU A 304 0.78 6.28 -20.09
N ILE A 305 0.42 7.30 -20.89
CA ILE A 305 -0.95 7.78 -21.03
C ILE A 305 -1.45 7.27 -22.38
N SER A 306 -2.67 6.76 -22.44
CA SER A 306 -3.14 6.10 -23.66
C SER A 306 -4.63 6.27 -23.87
N VAL A 307 -5.03 6.33 -25.14
CA VAL A 307 -6.41 6.36 -25.60
C VAL A 307 -6.62 5.19 -26.55
N ALA A 308 -7.66 4.41 -26.33
CA ALA A 308 -8.10 3.38 -27.25
C ALA A 308 -9.36 3.84 -27.98
N TYR A 309 -9.44 3.53 -29.26
CA TYR A 309 -10.63 3.73 -30.09
C TYR A 309 -11.02 2.39 -30.74
N SER A 310 -12.30 2.03 -30.60
CA SER A 310 -12.91 0.93 -31.33
C SER A 310 -13.70 1.49 -32.51
N PRO A 311 -13.32 1.19 -33.77
CA PRO A 311 -14.11 1.56 -34.94
C PRO A 311 -15.47 0.84 -34.98
N GLU A 312 -15.52 -0.40 -34.48
CA GLU A 312 -16.73 -1.25 -34.48
C GLU A 312 -17.83 -0.65 -33.60
N ASN A 313 -17.48 -0.24 -32.39
CA ASN A 313 -18.41 0.37 -31.46
C ASN A 313 -18.45 1.90 -31.57
N ASN A 314 -17.58 2.49 -32.41
CA ASN A 314 -17.38 3.92 -32.59
C ASN A 314 -17.20 4.69 -31.26
N VAL A 315 -16.38 4.15 -30.36
CA VAL A 315 -16.16 4.70 -29.02
C VAL A 315 -14.66 4.85 -28.74
N ALA A 316 -14.29 6.00 -28.17
CA ALA A 316 -12.96 6.28 -27.65
C ALA A 316 -12.97 6.28 -26.12
N VAL A 317 -11.94 5.69 -25.50
CA VAL A 317 -11.75 5.65 -24.05
C VAL A 317 -10.30 5.93 -23.67
N TYR A 318 -10.12 6.61 -22.54
CA TYR A 318 -8.85 6.71 -21.86
C TYR A 318 -8.54 5.38 -21.17
N LEU A 319 -7.33 4.88 -21.36
CA LEU A 319 -6.85 3.68 -20.68
C LEU A 319 -6.29 4.04 -19.30
N ASN A 320 -6.21 3.04 -18.43
CA ASN A 320 -5.58 3.21 -17.13
C ASN A 320 -4.11 3.65 -17.31
N ASN A 321 -3.74 4.73 -16.62
CA ASN A 321 -2.36 5.20 -16.57
C ASN A 321 -1.46 4.11 -16.02
N GLN A 322 -0.36 3.83 -16.72
CA GLN A 322 0.61 2.83 -16.27
C GLN A 322 1.98 3.44 -16.05
N PHE A 323 2.59 3.11 -14.91
CA PHE A 323 3.97 3.51 -14.63
C PHE A 323 4.92 2.54 -15.33
N LEU A 324 5.82 3.09 -16.16
CA LEU A 324 6.90 2.34 -16.77
C LEU A 324 8.10 2.31 -15.82
N ARG A 325 8.68 1.13 -15.62
CA ARG A 325 9.94 1.00 -14.88
C ARG A 325 11.09 1.43 -15.78
N SER A 326 11.85 2.43 -15.34
CA SER A 326 13.01 2.93 -16.09
C SER A 326 14.18 1.95 -15.98
N GLY A 327 14.65 1.41 -17.10
CA GLY A 327 15.70 0.39 -17.17
C GLY A 327 17.12 0.85 -16.82
N ARG A 328 17.32 2.03 -16.20
CA ARG A 328 18.66 2.51 -15.83
C ARG A 328 19.33 1.68 -14.74
N HIS A 329 18.55 1.08 -13.85
CA HIS A 329 19.02 0.15 -12.81
C HIS A 329 17.97 -0.93 -12.66
N VAL A 330 18.21 -2.08 -13.28
CA VAL A 330 17.44 -3.31 -13.02
C VAL A 330 18.25 -4.10 -12.02
N GLY A 331 17.82 -4.14 -10.76
CA GLY A 331 18.38 -5.04 -9.75
C GLY A 331 18.01 -6.50 -10.05
N PRO A 332 18.71 -7.47 -9.46
CA PRO A 332 18.25 -8.86 -9.47
C PRO A 332 16.80 -8.91 -8.94
N GLU A 333 15.90 -9.59 -9.66
CA GLU A 333 14.46 -9.73 -9.35
C GLU A 333 13.57 -8.48 -9.56
N ASP A 334 14.10 -7.35 -10.06
CA ASP A 334 13.29 -6.16 -10.36
C ASP A 334 12.33 -6.35 -11.56
N LEU A 335 12.61 -7.33 -12.40
CA LEU A 335 11.78 -7.73 -13.53
C LEU A 335 11.74 -9.26 -13.52
N LEU A 336 10.56 -9.87 -13.66
CA LEU A 336 10.44 -11.30 -13.95
C LEU A 336 10.83 -11.51 -15.41
N LEU A 337 12.14 -11.59 -15.64
CA LEU A 337 12.73 -11.70 -16.96
C LEU A 337 12.77 -13.19 -17.32
N GLU A 338 12.00 -13.62 -18.32
CA GLU A 338 12.26 -14.92 -18.96
C GLU A 338 13.63 -14.89 -19.65
N GLY A 339 14.31 -16.03 -19.75
CA GLY A 339 15.76 -16.11 -20.04
C GLY A 339 16.29 -15.32 -21.25
N THR A 340 15.47 -15.03 -22.27
CA THR A 340 15.84 -14.14 -23.39
C THR A 340 15.96 -12.67 -22.98
N LEU A 341 15.15 -12.21 -22.03
CA LEU A 341 15.21 -10.87 -21.47
C LEU A 341 16.38 -10.69 -20.50
N ASP A 342 16.74 -11.72 -19.74
CA ASP A 342 17.97 -11.73 -18.92
C ASP A 342 19.22 -11.51 -19.79
N MET A 343 19.27 -12.17 -20.95
CA MET A 343 20.35 -11.93 -21.92
C MET A 343 20.36 -10.49 -22.43
N LEU A 344 19.20 -9.86 -22.65
CA LEU A 344 19.13 -8.46 -23.11
C LEU A 344 19.57 -7.47 -22.03
N VAL A 345 19.23 -7.74 -20.77
CA VAL A 345 19.71 -6.98 -19.60
C VAL A 345 21.21 -7.14 -19.42
N ALA A 346 21.72 -8.38 -19.47
CA ALA A 346 23.15 -8.68 -19.41
C ALA A 346 23.94 -8.02 -20.54
N GLN A 347 23.39 -7.99 -21.75
CA GLN A 347 23.97 -7.31 -22.93
C GLN A 347 23.78 -5.78 -22.92
N ARG A 348 23.18 -5.19 -21.88
CA ARG A 348 22.91 -3.75 -21.75
C ARG A 348 22.17 -3.16 -22.94
N LYS A 349 21.26 -3.92 -23.56
CA LYS A 349 20.45 -3.46 -24.69
C LYS A 349 19.25 -2.65 -24.20
N VAL A 350 19.53 -1.49 -23.59
CA VAL A 350 18.55 -0.62 -22.90
C VAL A 350 17.32 -0.29 -23.77
N GLN A 351 17.52 -0.01 -25.05
CA GLN A 351 16.42 0.29 -25.98
C GLN A 351 15.45 -0.88 -26.15
N ARG A 352 15.96 -2.13 -26.18
CA ARG A 352 15.11 -3.32 -26.33
C ARG A 352 14.32 -3.60 -25.05
N ILE A 353 14.91 -3.36 -23.90
CA ILE A 353 14.25 -3.49 -22.59
C ILE A 353 13.15 -2.43 -22.46
N ALA A 354 13.42 -1.19 -22.87
CA ALA A 354 12.43 -0.12 -22.89
C ALA A 354 11.25 -0.44 -23.84
N ALA A 355 11.55 -0.94 -25.04
CA ALA A 355 10.53 -1.37 -26.00
C ALA A 355 9.68 -2.54 -25.45
N TYR A 356 10.33 -3.51 -24.80
CA TYR A 356 9.62 -4.61 -24.14
C TYR A 356 8.69 -4.10 -23.04
N ALA A 357 9.17 -3.24 -22.14
CA ALA A 357 8.36 -2.66 -21.08
C ALA A 357 7.16 -1.84 -21.61
N GLN A 358 7.33 -1.16 -22.74
CA GLN A 358 6.23 -0.46 -23.43
C GLN A 358 5.20 -1.46 -23.99
N LEU A 359 5.64 -2.53 -24.65
CA LEU A 359 4.73 -3.57 -25.15
C LEU A 359 3.99 -4.29 -24.02
N GLU A 360 4.69 -4.59 -22.93
CA GLU A 360 4.09 -5.19 -21.73
C GLU A 360 3.05 -4.25 -21.12
N ALA A 361 3.32 -2.94 -21.10
CA ALA A 361 2.38 -1.95 -20.62
C ALA A 361 1.11 -1.90 -21.50
N ILE A 362 1.27 -1.83 -22.82
CA ILE A 362 0.14 -1.88 -23.77
C ILE A 362 -0.66 -3.18 -23.59
N ASN A 363 0.03 -4.32 -23.44
CA ASN A 363 -0.61 -5.60 -23.18
C ASN A 363 -1.47 -5.57 -21.91
N ASN A 364 -0.93 -5.01 -20.84
CA ASN A 364 -1.67 -4.85 -19.58
C ASN A 364 -2.85 -3.88 -19.72
N GLN A 365 -2.71 -2.79 -20.50
CA GLN A 365 -3.81 -1.86 -20.76
C GLN A 365 -4.95 -2.53 -21.53
N LEU A 366 -4.65 -3.31 -22.57
CA LEU A 366 -5.64 -4.09 -23.32
C LEU A 366 -6.32 -5.15 -22.45
N LYS A 367 -5.54 -5.83 -21.59
CA LYS A 367 -6.04 -6.79 -20.62
C LYS A 367 -7.03 -6.14 -19.65
N HIS A 368 -6.71 -4.97 -19.12
CA HIS A 368 -7.63 -4.24 -18.24
C HIS A 368 -8.84 -3.69 -18.99
N LEU A 369 -8.65 -3.20 -20.21
CA LEU A 369 -9.73 -2.69 -21.04
C LEU A 369 -10.76 -3.78 -21.31
N SER A 370 -10.34 -5.00 -21.59
CA SER A 370 -11.22 -6.13 -21.97
C SER A 370 -11.63 -7.04 -20.82
N ASP A 371 -11.40 -6.64 -19.57
CA ASP A 371 -11.62 -7.48 -18.38
C ASP A 371 -10.94 -8.86 -18.47
N GLY A 372 -9.72 -8.89 -19.02
CA GLY A 372 -8.87 -10.07 -19.14
C GLY A 372 -9.03 -10.86 -20.44
N LYS A 373 -9.94 -10.48 -21.34
CA LYS A 373 -10.27 -11.27 -22.54
C LYS A 373 -9.35 -11.00 -23.74
N MET A 374 -8.76 -9.82 -23.80
CA MET A 374 -7.93 -9.35 -24.91
C MET A 374 -6.52 -9.00 -24.43
N THR A 375 -5.53 -9.46 -25.17
CA THR A 375 -4.11 -9.17 -24.97
C THR A 375 -3.49 -8.86 -26.32
N ILE A 376 -2.22 -8.46 -26.38
CA ILE A 376 -1.52 -8.32 -27.67
C ILE A 376 -1.52 -9.66 -28.43
N ALA A 377 -1.40 -10.78 -27.71
CA ALA A 377 -1.44 -12.11 -28.30
C ALA A 377 -2.81 -12.47 -28.94
N SER A 378 -3.90 -11.79 -28.55
CA SER A 378 -5.21 -11.95 -29.19
C SER A 378 -5.21 -11.48 -30.65
N PHE A 379 -4.22 -10.67 -31.05
CA PHE A 379 -4.00 -10.21 -32.42
C PHE A 379 -2.87 -10.98 -33.13
N ASP A 380 -2.40 -12.10 -32.56
CA ASP A 380 -1.47 -12.99 -33.25
C ASP A 380 -2.24 -13.85 -34.25
N PHE A 381 -2.25 -13.39 -35.50
CA PHE A 381 -2.91 -14.06 -36.60
C PHE A 381 -2.10 -15.22 -37.18
N GLY A 382 -0.92 -15.58 -36.63
CA GLY A 382 0.08 -16.46 -37.24
C GLY A 382 -0.41 -17.84 -37.70
N LYS A 383 -1.56 -18.32 -37.20
CA LYS A 383 -2.19 -19.59 -37.60
C LYS A 383 -3.45 -19.45 -38.46
N SER A 384 -3.88 -18.23 -38.75
CA SER A 384 -5.08 -17.92 -39.55
C SER A 384 -4.70 -17.58 -41.01
N GLY A 385 -5.66 -17.68 -41.94
CA GLY A 385 -5.48 -17.16 -43.31
C GLY A 385 -5.08 -15.67 -43.34
N LEU A 386 -5.45 -14.92 -42.30
CA LEU A 386 -5.10 -13.52 -42.09
C LEU A 386 -3.59 -13.29 -41.87
N ALA A 387 -2.82 -14.30 -41.42
CA ALA A 387 -1.36 -14.20 -41.33
C ALA A 387 -0.75 -13.83 -42.68
N LYS A 388 -1.21 -14.49 -43.76
CA LYS A 388 -0.74 -14.25 -45.11
C LYS A 388 -1.16 -12.85 -45.61
N ALA A 389 -2.36 -12.41 -45.23
CA ALA A 389 -2.84 -11.07 -45.53
C ALA A 389 -2.09 -9.97 -44.77
N MET A 390 -1.40 -10.28 -43.67
CA MET A 390 -0.64 -9.33 -42.85
C MET A 390 0.87 -9.34 -43.10
N GLN A 391 1.42 -10.32 -43.83
CA GLN A 391 2.86 -10.41 -44.14
C GLN A 391 3.39 -9.17 -44.89
N PRO A 392 4.56 -8.62 -44.50
CA PRO A 392 5.16 -7.47 -45.19
C PRO A 392 5.21 -7.70 -46.71
N LEU A 393 4.70 -6.75 -47.49
CA LEU A 393 4.73 -6.85 -48.94
C LEU A 393 6.15 -6.57 -49.44
N THR A 394 6.62 -7.39 -50.37
CA THR A 394 7.81 -7.02 -51.15
C THR A 394 7.46 -5.89 -52.13
N PRO A 395 8.43 -5.09 -52.61
CA PRO A 395 8.16 -3.99 -53.55
C PRO A 395 7.42 -4.40 -54.84
N SER A 396 7.48 -5.69 -55.20
CA SER A 396 6.81 -6.31 -56.34
C SER A 396 5.38 -6.79 -56.05
N GLN A 397 4.91 -6.69 -54.81
CA GLN A 397 3.63 -7.21 -54.36
C GLN A 397 2.65 -6.09 -54.03
N LEU A 398 1.40 -6.26 -54.46
CA LEU A 398 0.27 -5.38 -54.17
C LEU A 398 -0.79 -6.19 -53.44
N ARG A 399 -1.30 -5.68 -52.30
CA ARG A 399 -2.51 -6.22 -51.69
C ARG A 399 -3.72 -5.61 -52.38
N VAL A 400 -4.51 -6.47 -53.03
CA VAL A 400 -5.80 -6.11 -53.59
C VAL A 400 -6.87 -6.69 -52.67
N VAL A 401 -7.63 -5.81 -52.02
CA VAL A 401 -8.79 -6.21 -51.21
C VAL A 401 -10.02 -6.15 -52.11
N THR A 402 -10.48 -7.31 -52.57
CA THR A 402 -11.75 -7.42 -53.29
C THR A 402 -12.88 -7.50 -52.28
N ARG A 403 -13.69 -6.44 -52.19
CA ARG A 403 -14.96 -6.49 -51.46
C ARG A 403 -15.97 -7.19 -52.36
N ASP A 404 -16.10 -8.50 -52.25
CA ASP A 404 -17.21 -9.19 -52.91
C ASP A 404 -18.51 -8.76 -52.23
N SER A 405 -19.40 -8.15 -53.01
CA SER A 405 -20.70 -7.64 -52.58
C SER A 405 -21.71 -8.73 -52.22
N ASN A 406 -21.31 -10.01 -52.20
CA ASN A 406 -22.27 -11.12 -52.17
C ASN A 406 -21.83 -12.41 -51.44
N SER A 407 -20.82 -12.38 -50.58
CA SER A 407 -20.42 -13.57 -49.82
C SER A 407 -20.56 -13.36 -48.32
N LEU A 408 -21.48 -14.13 -47.73
CA LEU A 408 -21.43 -14.51 -46.32
C LEU A 408 -19.99 -14.93 -46.00
N VAL A 409 -19.39 -14.19 -45.07
CA VAL A 409 -18.05 -14.41 -44.56
C VAL A 409 -17.94 -15.88 -44.15
N THR A 410 -17.23 -16.65 -44.97
CA THR A 410 -16.71 -17.96 -44.60
C THR A 410 -15.21 -17.91 -44.85
N LEU A 411 -14.46 -18.27 -43.80
CA LEU A 411 -13.06 -17.93 -43.50
C LEU A 411 -12.03 -18.30 -44.57
#